data_AF-A0A3E4VZ77-F1
#
_entry.id   AF-A0A3E4VZ77-F1
#
_cell.length_a   1.000
_cell.length_b   1.000
_cell.length_c   1.000
_cell.angle_alpha   90.00
_cell.angle_beta   90.00
_cell.angle_gamma   90.00
#
_symmetry.space_group_name_H-M   'P 1'
#
loop_
_entity.id
_entity.type
_entity.pdbx_description
1 polymer ?
#
loop_
_entity_poly.entity_id
_entity_poly.type
_entity_poly.pdbx_seq_one_letter_code
_entity_poly.pdbx_strand_id
1 'polypeptide(L)' 'ARHSYATSVCLANGVSIENVAKMLGHSNIKMTQHYARVLDSSILKDMNNVRDVLSNCL' A
#
# COMPACT_ATOMS: atom_id res chain seq x y z
N ALA A 1 5.69 9.65 9.48
CA ALA A 1 4.55 9.15 10.30
C ALA A 1 3.26 8.99 9.48
N ARG A 2 2.73 10.05 8.85
CA ARG A 2 1.46 10.00 8.07
C ARG A 2 1.43 8.92 6.98
N HIS A 3 2.50 8.82 6.21
CA HIS A 3 2.62 7.87 5.10
C HIS A 3 2.56 6.41 5.59
N SER A 4 3.37 6.07 6.58
CA SER A 4 3.43 4.72 7.17
C SER A 4 2.10 4.30 7.82
N TYR A 5 1.41 5.23 8.49
CA TYR A 5 0.07 4.98 9.03
C TYR A 5 -0.93 4.67 7.91
N ALA A 6 -0.96 5.48 6.86
CA ALA A 6 -1.87 5.28 5.73
C ALA A 6 -1.64 3.95 5.01
N THR A 7 -0.38 3.61 4.70
CA THR A 7 -0.05 2.42 3.91
C THR A 7 -0.09 1.14 4.74
N SER A 8 0.67 1.07 5.83
CA SER A 8 0.94 -0.19 6.54
C SER A 8 -0.06 -0.48 7.64
N VAL A 9 -0.63 0.55 8.27
CA VAL A 9 -1.62 0.36 9.34
C VAL A 9 -3.03 0.30 8.76
N CYS A 10 -3.39 1.20 7.84
CA CYS A 10 -4.76 1.23 7.31
C CYS A 10 -4.94 0.40 6.04
N LEU A 11 -4.30 0.79 4.92
CA LEU A 11 -4.58 0.18 3.61
C LEU A 11 -4.18 -1.30 3.56
N ALA A 12 -3.02 -1.67 4.13
CA ALA A 12 -2.59 -3.06 4.20
C ALA A 12 -3.50 -3.96 5.07
N ASN A 13 -4.30 -3.36 5.96
CA ASN A 13 -5.28 -4.07 6.80
C ASN A 13 -6.72 -3.93 6.26
N GLY A 14 -6.88 -3.58 4.98
CA GLY A 14 -8.18 -3.58 4.30
C GLY A 14 -9.10 -2.41 4.64
N VAL A 15 -8.59 -1.34 5.28
CA VAL A 15 -9.37 -0.13 5.50
C VAL A 15 -9.58 0.59 4.16
N SER A 16 -10.84 0.97 3.86
CA SER A 16 -11.17 1.64 2.60
C SER A 16 -10.48 3.01 2.47
N ILE A 17 -10.16 3.40 1.23
CA ILE A 17 -9.37 4.61 0.97
C ILE A 17 -10.10 5.90 1.37
N GLU A 18 -11.43 5.89 1.34
CA GLU A 18 -12.28 6.98 1.78
C GLU A 18 -12.17 7.18 3.29
N ASN A 19 -12.17 6.08 4.06
CA ASN A 19 -12.01 6.11 5.51
C ASN A 19 -10.61 6.59 5.88
N VAL A 20 -9.57 6.11 5.19
CA VAL A 20 -8.19 6.59 5.39
C VAL A 20 -8.08 8.08 5.05
N ALA A 21 -8.70 8.54 3.96
CA ALA A 21 -8.70 9.96 3.61
C ALA A 21 -9.32 10.82 4.72
N LYS A 22 -10.44 10.36 5.30
CA LYS A 22 -11.10 11.06 6.40
C LYS A 22 -10.28 11.06 7.70
N MET A 23 -9.66 9.93 8.06
CA MET A 23 -8.75 9.82 9.21
C MET A 23 -7.53 10.74 9.09
N LEU A 24 -7.05 10.98 7.87
CA LEU A 24 -5.92 11.86 7.58
C LEU A 24 -6.32 13.34 7.43
N GLY A 25 -7.61 13.65 7.48
CA GLY A 25 -8.12 15.01 7.26
C GLY A 25 -7.92 15.49 5.81
N HIS A 26 -7.86 14.58 4.84
CA HIS A 26 -7.75 14.96 3.43
C HIS A 26 -9.12 15.33 2.88
N SER A 27 -9.24 16.56 2.38
CA SER A 27 -10.45 17.04 1.69
C SER A 27 -10.65 16.41 0.31
N ASN A 28 -9.62 15.77 -0.23
CA ASN A 28 -9.65 15.12 -1.54
C ASN A 28 -9.03 13.73 -1.49
N ILE A 29 -9.80 12.71 -1.91
CA ILE A 29 -9.38 11.30 -1.96
C ILE A 29 -8.12 11.11 -2.84
N LYS A 30 -7.92 11.95 -3.87
CA LYS A 30 -6.71 11.90 -4.72
C LYS A 30 -5.41 12.03 -3.93
N MET A 31 -5.42 12.75 -2.80
CA MET A 31 -4.25 12.88 -1.92
C MET A 31 -3.89 11.53 -1.28
N THR A 32 -4.91 10.74 -0.92
CA THR A 32 -4.76 9.40 -0.32
C THR A 32 -4.47 8.32 -1.35
N GLN A 33 -4.93 8.48 -2.60
CA GLN A 33 -4.67 7.54 -3.71
C GLN A 33 -3.20 7.31 -4.01
N HIS A 34 -2.33 8.28 -3.69
CA HIS A 34 -0.89 8.07 -3.82
C HIS A 34 -0.38 6.91 -2.93
N TYR A 35 -0.99 6.70 -1.76
CA TYR A 35 -0.59 5.62 -0.85
C TYR A 35 -0.95 4.23 -1.36
N ALA A 36 -2.09 4.08 -2.05
CA ALA A 36 -2.49 2.81 -2.65
C ALA A 36 -1.49 2.35 -3.74
N ARG A 37 -1.03 3.27 -4.60
CA ARG A 37 -0.04 2.96 -5.64
C ARG A 37 1.31 2.49 -5.08
N VAL A 38 1.73 3.06 -3.94
CA VAL A 38 2.97 2.65 -3.26
C VAL A 38 2.83 1.25 -2.65
N LEU A 39 1.64 0.89 -2.18
CA LEU A 39 1.37 -0.45 -1.67
C LEU A 39 1.41 -1.48 -2.81
N ASP A 40 0.75 -1.20 -3.94
CA ASP A 40 0.75 -2.09 -5.11
C ASP A 40 2.16 -2.36 -5.66
N SER A 41 2.99 -1.31 -5.74
CA SER A 41 4.38 -1.46 -6.20
C SER A 41 5.25 -2.26 -5.23
N SER A 42 4.96 -2.16 -3.92
CA SER A 42 5.65 -2.95 -2.89
C SER A 42 5.28 -4.43 -3.02
N ILE A 43 3.99 -4.75 -3.16
CA ILE A 43 3.51 -6.13 -3.38
C ILE A 43 4.14 -6.72 -4.64
N LEU A 44 4.17 -5.97 -5.75
CA LEU A 44 4.77 -6.42 -7.01
C LEU A 44 6.26 -6.75 -6.83
N LYS A 45 7.01 -5.90 -6.12
CA LYS A 45 8.42 -6.13 -5.82
C LYS A 45 8.61 -7.40 -5.00
N ASP A 46 7.80 -7.59 -3.97
CA ASP A 46 7.89 -8.76 -3.09
C ASP A 46 7.55 -10.05 -3.86
N MET A 47 6.54 -10.03 -4.72
CA MET A 47 6.19 -11.19 -5.55
C MET A 47 7.26 -11.52 -6.61
N ASN A 48 7.94 -10.51 -7.16
CA ASN A 48 9.08 -10.75 -8.05
C ASN A 48 10.24 -11.43 -7.30
N ASN A 49 10.55 -10.99 -6.08
CA ASN A 49 11.58 -11.63 -5.26
C ASN A 49 11.23 -13.09 -4.95
N VAL A 50 9.96 -13.37 -4.61
CA VAL A 50 9.47 -14.74 -4.39
C VAL A 50 9.63 -15.59 -5.66
N ARG A 51 9.28 -15.04 -6.82
CA ARG A 51 9.45 -15.71 -8.12
C ARG A 51 10.91 -16.04 -8.40
N ASP A 52 11.82 -15.11 -8.15
CA ASP A 52 13.25 -15.32 -8.43
C ASP A 52 13.84 -16.40 -7.51
N VAL A 53 13.43 -16.43 -6.22
CA VAL A 53 13.81 -17.52 -5.30
C VAL A 53 13.25 -18.87 -5.77
N LEU A 54 11.96 -18.92 -6.16
CA LEU A 54 11.34 -20.13 -6.70
C LEU A 54 12.04 -20.61 -7.98
N SER A 55 12.41 -19.70 -8.88
CA SER A 55 13.12 -20.01 -10.13
C SER A 55 14.56 -20.50 -9.92
N ASN A 56 15.20 -20.13 -8.81
CA ASN A 56 16.53 -20.62 -8.47
C ASN A 56 16.50 -21.97 -7.71
N CYS A 57 15.32 -22.38 -7.24
CA CYS A 57 15.11 -23.66 -6.56
C CYS A 57 14.65 -24.79 -7.50
N LEU A 58 14.23 -24.47 -8.72
CA LEU A 58 13.84 -25.40 -9.79
C LEU A 58 14.98 -25.53 -10.82
#